data_AF-A0A363RV88-F1
#
_entry.id   AF-A0A363RV88-F1
#
_cell.length_a   1.000
_cell.length_b   1.000
_cell.length_c   1.000
_cell.angle_alpha   90.00
_cell.angle_beta   90.00
_cell.angle_gamma   90.00
#
_symmetry.space_group_name_H-M   'P 1'
#
loop_
_entity.id
_entity.type
_entity.pdbx_description
1 polymer ?
#
loop_
_entity_poly.entity_id
_entity_poly.type
_entity_poly.pdbx_seq_one_letter_code
_entity_poly.pdbx_strand_id
1 'polypeptide(L)'
;MTKLSIVPPREQTPAEKLQQVIKNLPLPDGVLQCKKCGGTTTMTTTVGAKLDEKGHYKRGTVWHDRVCYQCHMQGVHSFMLPDEPRIVKERKPRTPKPKAVHAK
;
A
#
# COMPACT_ATOMS: atom_id res chain seq x y z
N MET A 1 -27.37 -10.60 -22.11
CA MET A 1 -27.23 -9.92 -20.81
C MET A 1 -27.30 -10.97 -19.71
N THR A 2 -26.18 -11.29 -19.07
CA THR A 2 -26.11 -12.26 -17.96
C THR A 2 -26.67 -11.62 -16.69
N LYS A 3 -27.78 -12.16 -16.19
CA LYS A 3 -28.49 -11.67 -15.00
C LYS A 3 -27.70 -12.09 -13.75
N LEU A 4 -27.04 -11.15 -13.09
CA LEU A 4 -26.36 -11.41 -11.82
C LEU A 4 -27.42 -11.48 -10.71
N SER A 5 -27.52 -12.62 -10.04
CA SER A 5 -28.35 -12.81 -8.85
C SER A 5 -27.51 -12.63 -7.60
N ILE A 6 -28.03 -11.92 -6.61
CA ILE A 6 -27.44 -11.89 -5.26
C ILE A 6 -27.54 -13.30 -4.67
N VAL A 7 -26.40 -13.94 -4.50
CA VAL A 7 -26.29 -15.19 -3.76
C VAL A 7 -26.44 -14.84 -2.28
N PRO A 8 -27.38 -15.46 -1.55
CA PRO A 8 -27.53 -15.20 -0.12
C PRO A 8 -26.24 -15.59 0.61
N PRO A 9 -25.83 -14.83 1.64
CA PRO A 9 -24.62 -15.13 2.39
C PRO A 9 -24.66 -16.55 2.94
N ARG A 10 -23.67 -17.37 2.58
CA ARG A 10 -23.51 -18.71 3.13
C ARG A 10 -23.20 -18.63 4.63
N GLU A 11 -23.71 -19.59 5.41
CA GLU A 11 -23.24 -19.76 6.79
C GLU A 11 -21.72 -20.00 6.83
N GLN A 12 -21.06 -19.25 7.71
CA GLN A 12 -19.61 -19.35 7.90
C GLN A 12 -19.25 -20.70 8.51
N THR A 13 -18.22 -21.32 7.94
CA THR A 13 -17.57 -22.49 8.52
C THR A 13 -16.91 -22.17 9.86
N PRO A 14 -16.66 -23.17 10.73
CA PRO A 14 -15.97 -22.95 12.00
C PRO A 14 -14.60 -22.25 11.85
N ALA A 15 -13.86 -22.57 10.79
CA ALA A 15 -12.56 -21.95 10.49
C ALA A 15 -12.71 -20.45 10.14
N GLU A 16 -13.72 -20.09 9.36
CA GLU A 16 -13.99 -18.69 9.00
C GLU A 16 -14.42 -17.88 10.23
N LYS A 17 -15.22 -18.46 11.12
CA LYS A 17 -15.58 -17.83 12.41
C LYS A 17 -14.35 -17.54 13.26
N LEU A 18 -13.44 -18.51 13.38
CA LEU A 18 -12.18 -18.33 14.11
C LEU A 18 -11.33 -17.21 13.49
N GLN A 19 -11.23 -17.18 12.17
CA GLN A 19 -10.51 -16.12 11.47
C GLN A 19 -11.14 -14.73 11.71
N GLN A 20 -12.47 -14.61 11.77
CA GLN A 20 -13.11 -13.33 12.10
C GLN A 20 -12.80 -12.87 13.53
N VAL A 21 -12.79 -13.80 14.49
CA VAL A 21 -12.39 -13.50 15.87
C VAL A 21 -10.95 -12.99 15.92
N ILE A 22 -10.01 -13.71 15.27
CA ILE A 22 -8.59 -13.33 15.25
C ILE A 22 -8.38 -11.96 14.58
N LYS A 23 -9.14 -11.64 13.51
CA LYS A 23 -9.07 -10.32 12.84
C LYS A 23 -9.54 -9.17 13.74
N ASN A 24 -10.43 -9.46 14.69
CA ASN A 24 -11.01 -8.46 15.59
C ASN A 24 -10.23 -8.32 16.90
N LEU A 25 -9.27 -9.20 17.19
CA LEU A 25 -8.42 -9.06 18.37
C LEU A 25 -7.52 -7.82 18.24
N PRO A 26 -7.30 -7.08 19.34
CA PRO A 26 -6.30 -6.03 19.36
C PRO A 26 -4.94 -6.65 19.01
N LEU A 27 -4.28 -6.08 17.99
CA LEU A 27 -2.96 -6.54 17.60
C LEU A 27 -1.96 -6.24 18.74
N PRO A 28 -1.04 -7.16 19.06
CA PRO A 28 0.05 -6.86 19.97
C PRO A 28 0.90 -5.71 19.42
N ASP A 29 1.37 -4.85 20.33
CA ASP A 29 2.16 -3.67 19.97
C ASP A 29 3.40 -4.06 19.15
N GLY A 30 3.64 -3.33 18.06
CA GLY A 30 4.79 -3.55 17.17
C GLY A 30 4.58 -4.61 16.08
N VAL A 31 3.43 -5.29 16.01
CA VAL A 31 3.14 -6.28 14.96
C VAL A 31 2.28 -5.68 13.85
N LEU A 32 2.82 -5.69 12.63
CA LEU A 32 2.07 -5.34 11.43
C LEU A 32 1.36 -6.58 10.88
N GLN A 33 0.04 -6.65 11.05
CA GLN A 33 -0.79 -7.75 10.54
C GLN A 33 -1.97 -7.23 9.71
N CYS A 34 -2.29 -7.96 8.64
CA CYS A 34 -3.34 -7.63 7.70
C CYS A 34 -4.71 -7.89 8.33
N LYS A 35 -5.57 -6.87 8.41
CA LYS A 35 -6.94 -7.00 8.93
C LYS A 35 -7.86 -7.85 8.07
N LYS A 36 -7.48 -8.17 6.82
CA LYS A 36 -8.28 -9.01 5.91
C LYS A 36 -7.97 -10.49 6.02
N CYS A 37 -6.69 -10.88 6.02
CA CYS A 37 -6.28 -12.30 6.02
C CYS A 37 -5.55 -12.73 7.29
N GLY A 38 -5.13 -11.81 8.16
CA GLY A 38 -4.33 -12.11 9.35
C GLY A 38 -2.84 -12.35 9.07
N GLY A 39 -2.39 -12.27 7.81
CA GLY A 39 -0.98 -12.43 7.46
C GLY A 39 -0.11 -11.24 7.89
N THR A 40 1.19 -11.48 8.09
CA THR A 40 2.18 -10.47 8.50
C THR A 40 3.16 -10.10 7.38
N THR A 41 3.09 -10.79 6.24
CA THR A 41 3.98 -10.55 5.10
C THR A 41 3.56 -9.30 4.31
N THR A 42 4.49 -8.36 4.17
CA THR A 42 4.29 -7.10 3.45
C THR A 42 4.99 -7.06 2.09
N MET A 43 4.43 -6.28 1.18
CA MET A 43 4.97 -5.94 -0.12
C MET A 43 4.92 -4.41 -0.31
N THR A 44 5.98 -3.85 -0.89
CA THR A 44 6.03 -2.45 -1.33
C THR A 44 6.21 -2.42 -2.84
N THR A 45 5.29 -1.77 -3.55
CA THR A 45 5.37 -1.61 -5.00
C THR A 45 6.07 -0.31 -5.34
N THR A 46 7.02 -0.37 -6.28
CA THR A 46 7.75 0.81 -6.77
C THR A 46 7.58 0.92 -8.28
N VAL A 47 7.37 2.14 -8.75
CA VAL A 47 7.20 2.47 -10.17
C VAL A 47 8.48 3.11 -10.68
N GLY A 48 8.96 2.66 -11.85
CA GLY A 48 10.17 3.20 -12.48
C GLY A 48 11.47 2.69 -11.88
N ALA A 49 11.46 1.52 -11.24
CA ALA A 49 12.70 0.84 -10.85
C ALA A 49 13.52 0.51 -12.10
N LYS A 50 14.83 0.78 -12.05
CA LYS A 50 15.73 0.57 -13.18
C LYS A 50 17.12 0.16 -12.73
N LEU A 51 17.87 -0.50 -13.61
CA LEU A 51 19.30 -0.68 -13.47
C LEU A 51 20.02 0.51 -14.12
N ASP A 52 21.12 0.97 -13.53
CA ASP A 52 22.01 1.90 -14.21
C ASP A 52 22.98 1.19 -15.15
N GLU A 53 23.76 1.96 -15.91
CA GLU A 53 24.76 1.45 -16.87
C GLU A 53 25.85 0.60 -16.21
N LYS A 54 26.00 0.69 -14.88
CA LYS A 54 26.94 -0.09 -14.07
C LYS A 54 26.28 -1.30 -13.41
N GLY A 55 25.00 -1.56 -13.73
CA GLY A 55 24.23 -2.67 -13.18
C GLY A 55 23.70 -2.44 -11.75
N HIS A 56 23.82 -1.24 -11.19
CA HIS A 56 23.28 -0.96 -9.85
C HIS A 56 21.78 -0.74 -9.90
N TYR A 57 21.10 -1.32 -8.92
CA TYR A 57 19.67 -1.14 -8.72
C TYR A 57 19.34 0.28 -8.23
N LYS A 58 18.54 1.01 -9.02
CA LYS A 58 17.92 2.27 -8.62
C LYS A 58 16.46 2.03 -8.31
N ARG A 59 16.13 2.12 -7.02
CA ARG A 59 14.74 2.05 -6.54
C ARG A 59 13.94 3.19 -7.16
N GLY A 60 12.81 2.85 -7.76
CA GLY A 60 11.86 3.83 -8.32
C GLY A 60 11.09 4.59 -7.25
N THR A 61 9.97 5.20 -7.63
CA THR A 61 9.06 5.88 -6.70
C THR A 61 8.16 4.86 -6.01
N VAL A 62 8.05 4.90 -4.68
CA VAL A 62 7.11 4.04 -3.94
C VAL A 62 5.68 4.44 -4.29
N TRP A 63 4.90 3.49 -4.80
CA TRP A 63 3.52 3.72 -5.23
C TRP A 63 2.53 3.19 -4.21
N HIS A 64 2.71 1.95 -3.76
CA HIS A 64 2.02 1.39 -2.61
C HIS A 64 3.03 0.88 -1.60
N ASP A 65 2.90 1.30 -0.35
CA ASP A 65 3.73 0.83 0.75
C ASP A 65 2.95 -0.10 1.67
N ARG A 66 3.65 -1.11 2.20
CA ARG A 66 3.17 -2.04 3.23
C ARG A 66 1.79 -2.66 2.91
N VAL A 67 1.66 -3.17 1.70
CA VAL A 67 0.50 -3.95 1.22
C VAL A 67 0.66 -5.40 1.65
N CYS A 68 -0.43 -6.09 1.99
CA CYS A 68 -0.36 -7.50 2.33
C CYS A 68 -0.01 -8.36 1.10
N TYR A 69 1.10 -9.10 1.16
CA TYR A 69 1.56 -9.95 0.06
C TYR A 69 0.57 -11.11 -0.21
N GLN A 70 0.04 -11.74 0.83
CA GLN A 70 -0.90 -12.86 0.68
C GLN A 70 -2.21 -12.43 0.02
N CYS A 71 -2.78 -11.29 0.43
CA CYS A 71 -3.96 -10.75 -0.23
C CYS A 71 -3.67 -10.39 -1.69
N HIS A 72 -2.50 -9.82 -1.98
CA HIS A 72 -2.12 -9.48 -3.35
C HIS A 72 -2.05 -10.73 -4.26
N MET A 73 -1.49 -11.84 -3.76
CA MET A 73 -1.47 -13.12 -4.49
C MET A 73 -2.87 -13.67 -4.78
N GLN A 74 -3.88 -13.29 -4.00
CA GLN A 74 -5.28 -13.63 -4.20
C GLN A 74 -6.05 -12.59 -5.03
N GLY A 75 -5.36 -11.60 -5.59
CA GLY A 75 -5.98 -10.50 -6.36
C GLY A 75 -6.64 -9.43 -5.50
N VAL A 76 -6.47 -9.46 -4.18
CA VAL A 76 -7.05 -8.50 -3.24
C VAL A 76 -6.01 -7.47 -2.80
N HIS A 77 -6.23 -6.20 -3.12
CA HIS A 77 -5.39 -5.13 -2.59
C HIS A 77 -5.78 -4.81 -1.14
N SER A 78 -4.81 -4.86 -0.22
CA SER A 78 -5.04 -4.58 1.21
C SER A 78 -3.84 -3.87 1.81
N PHE A 79 -4.03 -2.59 2.16
CA PHE A 79 -3.05 -1.83 2.94
C PHE A 79 -3.05 -2.35 4.38
N MET A 80 -1.86 -2.59 4.94
CA MET A 80 -1.72 -3.06 6.32
C MET A 80 -1.59 -1.91 7.31
N LEU A 81 -1.27 -0.70 6.85
CA LEU A 81 -1.40 0.51 7.64
C LEU A 81 -2.68 1.26 7.31
N PRO A 82 -3.27 1.94 8.32
CA PRO A 82 -4.26 2.97 8.05
C PRO A 82 -3.63 4.05 7.18
N ASP A 83 -4.39 4.59 6.22
CA ASP A 83 -3.98 5.77 5.47
C ASP A 83 -3.75 6.91 6.47
N GLU A 84 -2.50 7.23 6.79
CA GLU A 84 -2.19 8.55 7.30
C GLU A 84 -2.66 9.53 6.22
N PRO A 85 -3.43 10.59 6.56
CA PRO A 85 -3.81 11.58 5.58
C PRO A 85 -2.53 12.05 4.91
N ARG A 86 -2.45 11.90 3.58
CA ARG A 86 -1.32 12.43 2.80
C ARG A 86 -1.26 13.92 3.12
N ILE A 87 -0.39 14.32 4.02
CA ILE A 87 -0.08 15.72 4.26
C ILE A 87 0.54 16.18 2.95
N VAL A 88 -0.27 16.82 2.10
CA VAL A 88 0.19 17.50 0.90
C VAL A 88 1.10 18.61 1.41
N LYS A 89 2.40 18.33 1.50
CA LYS A 89 3.38 19.37 1.82
C LYS A 89 3.18 20.46 0.78
N GLU A 90 2.80 21.66 1.22
CA GLU A 90 2.67 22.81 0.33
C GLU A 90 3.94 22.90 -0.52
N ARG A 91 3.75 23.09 -1.84
CA ARG A 91 4.88 23.24 -2.75
C ARG A 91 5.68 24.44 -2.28
N LYS A 92 6.92 24.19 -1.82
CA LYS A 92 7.84 25.25 -1.42
C LYS A 92 7.90 26.30 -2.54
N PRO A 93 7.64 27.59 -2.27
CA PRO A 93 7.61 28.61 -3.30
C PRO A 93 8.94 28.62 -4.05
N ARG A 94 8.87 28.58 -5.39
CA ARG A 94 10.06 28.65 -6.24
C ARG A 94 10.64 30.06 -6.12
N THR A 95 11.78 30.20 -5.45
CA THR A 95 12.53 31.45 -5.45
C THR A 95 12.98 31.75 -6.88
N PRO A 96 12.60 32.90 -7.47
CA PRO A 96 13.10 33.27 -8.79
C PRO A 96 14.61 33.51 -8.71
N LYS A 97 15.36 32.90 -9.63
CA LYS A 97 16.81 33.14 -9.74
C LYS A 97 17.04 34.64 -10.05
N PRO A 98 18.02 35.30 -9.40
CA PRO A 98 18.35 36.67 -9.73
C PRO A 98 18.79 36.75 -11.20
N LYS A 99 18.21 37.70 -11.94
CA LYS A 99 18.61 37.96 -13.33
C LYS A 99 20.05 38.47 -13.31
N ALA A 100 20.92 37.84 -14.09
CA ALA A 100 22.27 38.37 -14.32
C ALA A 100 22.14 39.74 -14.98
N VAL A 101 22.53 40.79 -14.26
CA VAL A 101 22.70 42.13 -14.81
C VAL A 101 24.02 42.12 -15.55
N HIS A 102 23.97 42.13 -16.89
CA HIS A 102 25.14 42.40 -17.71
C HIS A 102 25.51 43.88 -17.52
N ALA A 103 26.63 44.13 -16.84
CA ALA A 103 27.25 45.45 -16.80
C ALA A 103 27.76 45.80 -18.21
N LYS A 104 27.40 47.00 -18.67
CA LYS A 104 27.93 47.63 -19.88
C LYS A 104 29.25 48.31 -19.58
#